data_AF-A0A1M4SR70-F1
#
_entry.id   AF-A0A1M4SR70-F1
#
_cell.length_a   1.000
_cell.length_b   1.000
_cell.length_c   1.000
_cell.angle_alpha   90.00
_cell.angle_beta   90.00
_cell.angle_gamma   90.00
#
_symmetry.space_group_name_H-M   'P 1'
#
loop_
_entity.id
_entity.type
_entity.pdbx_description
1 polymer ?
#
loop_
_entity_poly.entity_id
_entity_poly.type
_entity_poly.pdbx_seq_one_letter_code
_entity_poly.pdbx_strand_id
1 'polypeptide(L)' 'MEVMIETCCGIDVHQKTIVCCILDGPLDTNKPKKSYKIFGTRTSELRKALEWLEEN' A
#
# COMPACT_ATOMS: atom_id res chain seq x y z
N MET A 1 -6.60 -0.13 12.94
CA MET A 1 -6.78 0.93 11.93
C MET A 1 -8.22 0.86 11.50
N GLU A 2 -9.02 1.87 11.85
CA GLU A 2 -10.38 2.02 11.29
C GLU A 2 -10.23 2.63 9.89
N VAL A 3 -10.86 2.00 8.90
CA VAL A 3 -10.81 2.44 7.51
C VAL A 3 -11.86 3.53 7.34
N MET A 4 -11.42 4.80 7.29
CA MET A 4 -12.29 5.98 7.14
C MET A 4 -12.48 6.42 5.68
N ILE A 5 -11.75 5.78 4.75
CA ILE A 5 -11.76 6.05 3.31
C ILE A 5 -11.84 4.74 2.54
N GLU A 6 -12.53 4.72 1.40
CA GLU A 6 -12.79 3.48 0.64
C GLU A 6 -11.50 2.78 0.15
N THR A 7 -10.46 3.56 -0.12
CA THR A 7 -9.16 3.03 -0.54
C THR A 7 -8.05 3.71 0.24
N CYS A 8 -7.16 2.93 0.87
CA CYS A 8 -6.00 3.45 1.59
C CYS A 8 -4.77 2.57 1.39
N CYS A 9 -3.58 3.14 1.56
CA CYS A 9 -2.33 2.39 1.60
C CYS A 9 -1.58 2.64 2.91
N GLY A 10 -1.26 1.56 3.63
CA GLY A 10 -0.29 1.57 4.72
C GLY A 10 1.12 1.26 4.19
N ILE A 11 2.13 1.98 4.66
CA ILE A 11 3.53 1.73 4.32
C ILE A 11 4.32 1.45 5.61
N ASP A 12 4.93 0.27 5.69
CA ASP A 12 5.85 -0.09 6.77
C ASP A 12 7.30 0.02 6.29
N VAL A 13 8.11 0.81 6.99
CA VAL A 13 9.46 1.20 6.55
C VAL A 13 10.51 0.50 7.40
N HIS A 14 11.29 -0.37 6.76
CA HIS A 14 12.45 -1.03 7.35
C HIS A 14 13.75 -0.46 6.77
N GLN A 15 14.90 -0.86 7.32
CA GLN A 15 16.20 -0.34 6.88
C GLN A 15 16.47 -0.55 5.38
N LYS A 16 16.06 -1.69 4.81
CA LYS A 16 16.37 -2.06 3.42
C LYS A 16 15.14 -2.18 2.51
N THR A 17 13.95 -2.19 3.10
CA THR A 17 12.71 -2.47 2.38
C THR A 17 11.57 -1.59 2.88
N ILE A 18 10.61 -1.33 2.01
CA ILE A 18 9.30 -0.82 2.36
C ILE A 18 8.24 -1.86 1.98
N VAL A 19 7.20 -1.99 2.80
CA VAL A 19 6.05 -2.85 2.54
C VAL A 19 4.84 -1.96 2.33
N CYS A 20 4.29 -1.94 1.12
CA CYS A 20 3.07 -1.21 0.81
C CYS A 20 1.88 -2.19 0.88
N CYS A 21 0.80 -1.79 1.54
CA CYS A 21 -0.42 -2.56 1.69
C CYS A 21 -1.63 -1.69 1.40
N ILE A 22 -2.29 -1.96 0.28
CA ILE A 22 -3.55 -1.33 -0.12
C ILE A 22 -4.72 -2.13 0.45
N LEU A 23 -5.65 -1.43 1.08
CA LEU A 23 -6.99 -1.92 1.37
C LEU A 23 -7.95 -1.12 0.50
N ASP A 24 -8.72 -1.83 -0.32
CA ASP A 24 -9.67 -1.26 -1.27
C ASP A 24 -11.04 -1.92 -1.09
N GLY A 25 -12.05 -1.14 -0.70
CA GLY A 25 -13.41 -1.62 -0.54
C GLY A 25 -14.32 -0.63 0.18
N PRO A 26 -15.64 -0.81 0.06
CA PRO A 26 -16.60 0.12 0.64
C PRO A 26 -16.52 0.14 2.19
N LEU A 27 -16.92 1.27 2.79
CA LEU A 27 -16.81 1.49 4.24
C LEU A 27 -17.78 0.63 5.08
N ASP A 28 -18.80 0.07 4.43
CA ASP A 28 -19.84 -0.75 5.07
C ASP A 28 -19.45 -2.24 5.18
N THR A 29 -18.30 -2.63 4.61
CA THR A 29 -17.80 -4.01 4.67
C THR A 29 -16.48 -4.12 5.43
N ASN A 30 -16.40 -5.13 6.30
CA ASN A 30 -15.16 -5.50 6.99
C ASN A 30 -14.24 -6.38 6.13
N LYS A 31 -14.47 -6.46 4.82
CA LYS A 31 -13.71 -7.32 3.90
C LYS A 31 -13.18 -6.54 2.69
N PRO A 32 -12.32 -5.53 2.90
CA PRO A 32 -11.66 -4.86 1.78
C PRO A 32 -10.76 -5.84 1.03
N LYS A 33 -10.64 -5.64 -0.28
CA LYS A 33 -9.62 -6.29 -1.10
C LYS A 33 -8.25 -5.82 -0.63
N LYS A 34 -7.35 -6.77 -0.38
CA LYS A 34 -5.99 -6.49 0.09
C LYS A 34 -4.99 -6.77 -1.02
N SER A 35 -4.19 -5.77 -1.37
CA SER A 35 -3.04 -5.90 -2.26
C SER A 35 -1.78 -5.48 -1.49
N TYR A 36 -0.69 -6.24 -1.59
CA TYR A 36 0.57 -5.84 -0.96
C TYR A 36 1.75 -6.12 -1.85
N LYS A 37 2.79 -5.28 -1.74
CA LYS A 37 4.03 -5.42 -2.48
C LYS A 37 5.20 -4.85 -1.67
N ILE A 38 6.37 -5.46 -1.83
CA ILE A 38 7.60 -5.09 -1.12
C ILE A 38 8.56 -4.46 -2.13
N PHE A 39 9.17 -3.34 -1.75
CA PHE A 39 10.18 -2.64 -2.54
C PHE A 39 11.43 -2.37 -1.71
N GLY A 40 12.56 -2.08 -2.35
CA GLY A 40 13.75 -1.57 -1.66
C GLY A 40 13.63 -0.09 -1.27
N THR A 41 14.59 0.41 -0.47
CA THR A 41 14.64 1.82 -0.02
C THR A 41 15.47 2.74 -0.93
N ARG A 42 16.02 2.22 -2.03
CA ARG A 42 16.76 3.03 -3.02
C ARG A 42 15.77 3.78 -3.92
N THR A 43 16.16 4.94 -4.42
CA THR A 43 15.30 5.80 -5.27
C THR A 43 14.62 5.07 -6.43
N SER A 44 15.32 4.16 -7.12
CA SER A 44 14.74 3.37 -8.22
C SER A 44 13.60 2.46 -7.75
N GLU A 45 13.73 1.90 -6.55
CA GLU A 45 12.72 1.04 -5.95
C GLU A 45 11.54 1.85 -5.39
N LEU A 46 11.81 3.02 -4.81
CA LEU A 46 10.76 3.95 -4.39
C LEU A 46 9.94 4.48 -5.57
N ARG A 47 10.56 4.68 -6.75
CA ARG A 47 9.82 5.02 -7.98
C ARG A 47 8.93 3.87 -8.45
N LYS A 48 9.41 2.62 -8.43
CA LYS A 48 8.57 1.45 -8.72
C LYS A 48 7.42 1.30 -7.72
N ALA A 49 7.63 1.70 -6.46
CA ALA A 49 6.57 1.73 -5.46
C ALA A 49 5.50 2.77 -5.81
N LEU A 50 5.91 3.97 -6.25
CA LEU A 50 4.99 5.00 -6.74
C LEU A 50 4.20 4.51 -7.97
N GLU A 51 4.89 4.00 -8.99
CA GLU A 51 4.26 3.46 -10.21
C GLU A 51 3.21 2.40 -9.85
N TRP A 52 3.54 1.48 -8.93
CA TRP A 52 2.60 0.47 -8.47
C TRP A 52 1.41 1.06 -7.72
N LEU A 53 1.59 2.11 -6.93
CA LEU A 53 0.48 2.80 -6.24
C LEU A 53 -0.44 3.55 -7.19
N GLU A 54 0.08 4.09 -8.31
CA GLU A 54 -0.74 4.75 -9.34
C GLU A 54 -1.55 3.74 -10.18
N GLU A 55 -1.10 2.50 -10.27
CA GLU A 55 -1.77 1.39 -10.99
C GLU A 55 -2.86 0.67 -10.17
N ASN A 56 -2.99 0.95 -8.87
CA ASN A 56 -3.92 0.27 -7.95
C ASN A 56 -4.91 1.23 -7.32
#